data_AF-A0A840RLV3-F1
#
_entry.id   AF-A0A840RLV3-F1
#
_cell.length_a   1.000
_cell.length_b   1.000
_cell.length_c   1.000
_cell.angle_alpha   90.00
_cell.angle_beta   90.00
_cell.angle_gamma   90.00
#
_symmetry.space_group_name_H-M   'P 1'
#
loop_
_entity.id
_entity.type
_entity.pdbx_description
1 polymer ?
#
loop_
_entity_poly.entity_id
_entity_poly.type
_entity_poly.pdbx_seq_one_letter_code
_entity_poly.pdbx_strand_id
1 'polypeptide(L)'
;MKKILVLCALCSNMALAEGSAIDKPDPNFTHYLSPSGPLAKIPQRHPNKRRGHFASQTHAAANGADTYTYLRCFYRTNNNPTTPSTKYVWGRDQSDGDYYRIHGYWWGAGALIWKNMFYSDVTQDILQTVCRDTLAAREIAQPVAMVAAADNVFSFNYSVWTTDSAVQTGINKIIAFGDSLSDTQNIYNATEWRFPQPDSWFLGRFSDGKTWVEYLADNLRLPLYNWAIGGAGVKTKVVIPGAIQQVQSFAEYMQVAHNYQPQHTLFTLLIGANDLIFYKRSVDEVIDGTSKALQNLIYFGARNILLLNLPNVARTPIFKYKTKGPKVAAQVIDLNTRLTALVASLREQYGDSLHIQLFDTYALFNALLENPEKYKIDNITQSCLDINSASNTIFLEKHRARSECTHPDRFIFWDALHPTSHTHKVLADAITQFLNLAR
;
A
#
# COMPACT_ATOMS: atom_id res chain seq x y z
N MET A 1 -0.73 -27.62 20.14
CA MET A 1 -2.21 -27.53 20.14
C MET A 1 -2.61 -26.65 18.96
N LYS A 2 -2.84 -27.25 17.79
CA LYS A 2 -4.13 -27.51 17.12
C LYS A 2 -4.87 -26.24 16.62
N LYS A 3 -4.77 -26.04 15.30
CA LYS A 3 -5.75 -25.53 14.31
C LYS A 3 -6.53 -24.25 14.64
N ILE A 4 -6.25 -23.17 13.90
CA ILE A 4 -7.23 -22.09 13.70
C ILE A 4 -7.95 -22.38 12.37
N LEU A 5 -9.23 -22.67 12.51
CA LEU A 5 -10.19 -22.96 11.45
C LEU A 5 -10.82 -21.65 11.00
N VAL A 6 -10.98 -21.50 9.69
CA VAL A 6 -11.98 -20.63 9.06
C VAL A 6 -13.36 -21.20 9.42
N LEU A 7 -14.30 -20.38 9.91
CA LEU A 7 -15.69 -20.33 9.40
C LEU A 7 -16.48 -19.15 10.00
N CYS A 8 -17.23 -18.53 9.10
CA CYS A 8 -18.25 -17.51 9.31
C CYS A 8 -19.49 -18.08 10.03
N ALA A 9 -20.17 -17.26 10.84
CA ALA A 9 -21.60 -17.43 11.14
C ALA A 9 -22.22 -16.07 11.55
N LEU A 10 -23.23 -15.67 10.79
CA LEU A 10 -24.13 -14.54 11.03
C LEU A 10 -24.96 -14.75 12.31
N CYS A 11 -25.23 -13.66 13.05
CA CYS A 11 -26.60 -13.26 13.37
C CYS A 11 -26.66 -11.86 14.00
N SER A 12 -27.48 -11.04 13.35
CA SER A 12 -28.08 -9.74 13.64
C SER A 12 -28.28 -9.36 15.12
N ASN A 13 -28.04 -8.08 15.42
CA ASN A 13 -28.97 -7.26 16.20
C ASN A 13 -28.95 -5.84 15.64
N MET A 14 -30.04 -5.48 14.94
CA MET A 14 -30.33 -4.10 14.55
C MET A 14 -30.71 -3.32 15.81
N ALA A 15 -29.93 -2.30 16.13
CA ALA A 15 -30.41 -1.14 16.88
C ALA A 15 -30.47 0.01 15.88
N LEU A 16 -31.68 0.32 15.42
CA LEU A 16 -31.99 1.48 14.60
C LEU A 16 -31.82 2.74 15.47
N ALA A 17 -30.83 3.56 15.11
CA ALA A 17 -30.77 4.96 15.49
C ALA A 17 -30.93 5.77 14.19
N GLU A 18 -31.78 6.81 14.24
CA GLU A 18 -32.23 7.58 13.09
C GLU A 18 -31.07 8.23 12.32
N GLY A 19 -30.88 7.74 11.09
CA GLY A 19 -30.09 8.30 9.98
C GLY A 19 -30.61 7.67 8.67
N SER A 20 -31.20 8.50 7.81
CA SER A 20 -31.96 8.16 6.58
C SER A 20 -31.25 7.26 5.56
N ALA A 21 -31.95 6.44 4.76
CA ALA A 21 -31.53 5.95 3.43
C ALA A 21 -30.04 5.58 3.18
N ILE A 22 -29.33 5.05 4.19
CA ILE A 22 -28.05 4.30 4.19
C ILE A 22 -27.00 4.76 3.14
N ASP A 23 -26.66 6.06 3.17
CA ASP A 23 -25.47 6.79 2.69
C ASP A 23 -24.87 6.49 1.30
N LYS A 24 -25.76 6.52 0.29
CA LYS A 24 -25.59 6.18 -1.14
C LYS A 24 -24.28 6.58 -1.83
N PRO A 25 -23.70 5.61 -2.55
CA PRO A 25 -23.77 5.44 -4.00
C PRO A 25 -24.43 4.09 -4.35
N ASP A 26 -24.77 3.95 -5.63
CA ASP A 26 -25.93 3.21 -6.11
C ASP A 26 -26.04 1.76 -5.56
N PRO A 27 -27.08 1.47 -4.73
CA PRO A 27 -27.26 0.17 -4.10
C PRO A 27 -27.61 -0.94 -5.11
N ASN A 28 -27.93 -0.59 -6.36
CA ASN A 28 -28.16 -1.56 -7.43
C ASN A 28 -26.86 -2.16 -7.98
N PHE A 29 -25.70 -1.54 -7.74
CA PHE A 29 -24.41 -2.18 -8.00
C PHE A 29 -24.15 -3.26 -6.94
N THR A 30 -23.94 -4.51 -7.37
CA THR A 30 -23.63 -5.62 -6.45
C THR A 30 -22.26 -5.43 -5.80
N HIS A 31 -22.06 -5.91 -4.56
CA HIS A 31 -20.75 -5.93 -3.89
C HIS A 31 -19.67 -6.74 -4.63
N TYR A 32 -20.08 -7.52 -5.64
CA TYR A 32 -19.22 -8.35 -6.48
C TYR A 32 -18.88 -7.56 -7.74
N LEU A 33 -17.72 -6.91 -7.73
CA LEU A 33 -17.15 -6.31 -8.93
C LEU A 33 -16.15 -7.29 -9.55
N SER A 34 -16.20 -7.38 -10.88
CA SER A 34 -15.37 -8.17 -11.82
C SER A 34 -15.87 -9.60 -12.11
N PRO A 35 -16.05 -10.00 -13.41
CA PRO A 35 -15.18 -9.66 -14.55
C PRO A 35 -15.87 -9.09 -15.82
N SER A 36 -17.12 -8.61 -15.76
CA SER A 36 -17.80 -8.11 -16.98
C SER A 36 -18.74 -6.91 -16.74
N GLY A 37 -18.43 -6.05 -15.78
CA GLY A 37 -19.27 -4.90 -15.44
C GLY A 37 -20.60 -5.29 -14.76
N PRO A 38 -21.46 -4.31 -14.44
CA PRO A 38 -22.76 -4.57 -13.87
C PRO A 38 -23.63 -5.18 -14.97
N LEU A 39 -24.13 -6.40 -14.74
CA LEU A 39 -24.88 -7.26 -15.66
C LEU A 39 -24.06 -8.33 -16.42
N ALA A 40 -23.22 -9.09 -15.73
CA ALA A 40 -22.92 -10.45 -16.19
C ALA A 40 -24.11 -11.37 -15.84
N LYS A 41 -24.98 -11.67 -16.81
CA LYS A 41 -25.97 -12.75 -16.66
C LYS A 41 -25.23 -14.04 -16.32
N ILE A 42 -25.48 -14.59 -15.13
CA ILE A 42 -25.04 -15.94 -14.76
C ILE A 42 -25.61 -16.90 -15.81
N PRO A 43 -24.78 -17.70 -16.51
CA PRO A 43 -25.31 -18.72 -17.40
C PRO A 43 -26.14 -19.70 -16.57
N GLN A 44 -27.43 -19.82 -16.88
CA GLN A 44 -28.26 -20.88 -16.32
C GLN A 44 -27.56 -22.22 -16.59
N ARG A 45 -27.21 -22.94 -15.52
CA ARG A 45 -26.76 -24.33 -15.63
C ARG A 45 -27.89 -25.14 -16.25
N HIS A 46 -27.75 -25.49 -17.53
CA HIS A 46 -28.49 -26.62 -18.07
C HIS A 46 -27.87 -27.91 -17.52
N PRO A 47 -28.65 -28.76 -16.83
CA PRO A 47 -28.16 -30.02 -16.33
C PRO A 47 -28.17 -31.01 -17.50
N ASN A 48 -27.10 -31.08 -18.28
CA ASN A 48 -26.65 -32.28 -18.99
C ASN A 48 -25.50 -31.95 -19.96
N LYS A 49 -24.27 -32.36 -19.62
CA LYS A 49 -23.39 -33.13 -20.50
C LYS A 49 -22.09 -33.54 -19.78
N ARG A 50 -21.59 -34.69 -20.21
CA ARG A 50 -20.66 -35.60 -19.52
C ARG A 50 -19.21 -35.10 -19.48
N ARG A 51 -18.47 -35.67 -18.51
CA ARG A 51 -17.02 -35.59 -18.28
C ARG A 51 -16.17 -35.62 -19.56
N GLY A 52 -15.23 -34.69 -19.68
CA GLY A 52 -14.13 -34.70 -20.65
C GLY A 52 -13.05 -33.68 -20.30
N HIS A 53 -11.83 -34.18 -20.09
CA HIS A 53 -10.50 -33.55 -20.08
C HIS A 53 -10.37 -32.04 -19.75
N PHE A 54 -9.77 -31.74 -18.59
CA PHE A 54 -9.24 -30.41 -18.26
C PHE A 54 -7.99 -30.12 -19.10
N ALA A 55 -8.18 -29.53 -20.28
CA ALA A 55 -7.15 -28.72 -20.91
C ALA A 55 -7.09 -27.36 -20.19
N SER A 56 -5.91 -26.98 -19.69
CA SER A 56 -5.65 -25.64 -19.16
C SER A 56 -5.75 -24.62 -20.29
N GLN A 57 -6.95 -24.13 -20.55
CA GLN A 57 -7.15 -22.92 -21.35
C GLN A 57 -6.73 -21.73 -20.49
N THR A 58 -5.60 -21.14 -20.82
CA THR A 58 -5.27 -19.77 -20.41
C THR A 58 -6.31 -18.85 -21.02
N HIS A 59 -7.35 -18.53 -20.24
CA HIS A 59 -8.29 -17.48 -20.62
C HIS A 59 -7.54 -16.15 -20.66
N ALA A 60 -7.45 -15.55 -21.84
CA ALA A 60 -6.97 -14.18 -21.99
C ALA A 60 -7.83 -13.28 -21.10
N ALA A 61 -7.19 -12.50 -20.23
CA ALA A 61 -7.88 -11.57 -19.35
C ALA A 61 -8.48 -10.45 -20.21
N ALA A 62 -9.81 -10.38 -20.31
CA ALA A 62 -10.50 -9.32 -21.04
C ALA A 62 -10.78 -8.14 -20.09
N ASN A 63 -10.72 -6.91 -20.62
CA ASN A 63 -11.21 -5.73 -19.91
C ASN A 63 -12.68 -5.92 -19.55
N GLY A 64 -13.11 -5.36 -18.41
CA GLY A 64 -14.54 -5.15 -18.18
C GLY A 64 -15.14 -4.22 -19.25
N ALA A 65 -16.46 -4.28 -19.43
CA ALA A 65 -17.16 -3.31 -20.28
C ALA A 65 -17.05 -1.90 -19.68
N ASP A 66 -17.04 -0.88 -20.56
CA ASP A 66 -17.08 0.52 -20.16
C ASP A 66 -18.28 0.79 -19.25
N THR A 67 -18.02 1.47 -18.15
CA THR A 67 -18.98 1.77 -17.08
C THR A 67 -18.55 3.06 -16.38
N TYR A 68 -19.14 3.33 -15.21
CA TYR A 68 -18.61 4.27 -14.24
C TYR A 68 -18.56 3.67 -12.84
N THR A 69 -17.85 4.35 -11.93
CA THR A 69 -17.86 4.13 -10.48
C THR A 69 -17.94 5.49 -9.76
N TYR A 70 -18.01 5.50 -8.43
CA TYR A 70 -18.03 6.72 -7.62
C TYR A 70 -16.74 6.90 -6.83
N LEU A 71 -16.55 8.11 -6.30
CA LEU A 71 -15.35 8.53 -5.60
C LEU A 71 -15.60 8.69 -4.09
N ARG A 72 -14.82 8.01 -3.26
CA ARG A 72 -14.71 8.28 -1.82
C ARG A 72 -13.59 9.26 -1.55
N CYS A 73 -13.92 10.30 -0.79
CA CYS A 73 -13.00 11.34 -0.35
C CYS A 73 -12.78 11.21 1.15
N PHE A 74 -11.67 10.59 1.55
CA PHE A 74 -11.32 10.40 2.95
C PHE A 74 -10.70 11.66 3.55
N TYR A 75 -10.94 11.89 4.83
CA TYR A 75 -10.39 12.99 5.62
C TYR A 75 -10.24 12.56 7.08
N ARG A 76 -9.39 13.26 7.86
CA ARG A 76 -9.29 13.05 9.31
C ARG A 76 -10.50 13.62 10.02
N THR A 77 -11.01 12.92 11.05
CA THR A 77 -12.19 13.39 11.79
C THR A 77 -11.89 14.48 12.80
N ASN A 78 -10.61 14.69 13.12
CA ASN A 78 -10.15 15.62 14.13
C ASN A 78 -8.70 16.03 13.84
N ASN A 79 -8.24 17.09 14.52
CA ASN A 79 -6.87 17.59 14.40
C ASN A 79 -5.94 17.05 15.49
N ASN A 80 -6.39 16.10 16.33
CA ASN A 80 -5.53 15.52 17.35
C ASN A 80 -4.54 14.57 16.67
N PRO A 81 -3.23 14.89 16.69
CA PRO A 81 -2.24 14.13 15.94
C PRO A 81 -2.06 12.71 16.49
N THR A 82 -2.45 12.46 17.74
CA THR A 82 -2.36 11.15 18.39
C THR A 82 -3.54 10.21 18.11
N THR A 83 -4.58 10.71 17.44
CA THR A 83 -5.78 9.92 17.11
C THR A 83 -6.08 10.03 15.61
N PRO A 84 -5.40 9.24 14.75
CA PRO A 84 -5.47 9.36 13.30
C PRO A 84 -6.77 8.79 12.68
N SER A 85 -7.90 8.91 13.37
CA SER A 85 -9.21 8.46 12.90
C SER A 85 -9.64 9.21 11.64
N THR A 86 -10.25 8.48 10.71
CA THR A 86 -10.69 9.01 9.41
C THR A 86 -12.14 8.64 9.13
N LYS A 87 -12.78 9.43 8.26
CA LYS A 87 -14.07 9.14 7.63
C LYS A 87 -13.97 9.49 6.15
N TYR A 88 -15.00 9.17 5.37
CA TYR A 88 -15.12 9.63 4.00
C TYR A 88 -16.47 10.28 3.76
N VAL A 89 -16.51 11.11 2.72
CA VAL A 89 -17.73 11.53 2.05
C VAL A 89 -17.65 11.14 0.57
N TRP A 90 -18.80 11.01 -0.08
CA TRP A 90 -18.84 10.83 -1.53
C TRP A 90 -18.52 12.13 -2.26
N GLY A 91 -17.66 11.99 -3.28
CA GLY A 91 -17.31 13.05 -4.23
C GLY A 91 -18.55 13.60 -4.92
N ARG A 92 -18.58 14.92 -5.11
CA ARG A 92 -19.66 15.65 -5.77
C ARG A 92 -19.15 16.37 -7.00
N ASP A 93 -19.92 16.31 -8.07
CA ASP A 93 -19.74 17.20 -9.20
C ASP A 93 -20.24 18.60 -8.80
N GLN A 94 -19.39 19.62 -8.97
CA GLN A 94 -19.69 20.99 -8.54
C GLN A 94 -20.65 21.70 -9.50
N SER A 95 -20.84 21.20 -10.72
CA SER A 95 -21.68 21.83 -11.72
C SER A 95 -23.17 21.62 -11.47
N ASP A 96 -23.55 20.46 -10.97
CA ASP A 96 -24.95 20.06 -10.76
C ASP A 96 -25.26 19.55 -9.33
N GLY A 97 -24.23 19.34 -8.49
CA GLY A 97 -24.35 18.83 -7.13
C GLY A 97 -24.57 17.31 -7.05
N ASP A 98 -24.54 16.61 -8.18
CA ASP A 98 -24.73 15.16 -8.26
C ASP A 98 -23.48 14.42 -7.74
N TYR A 99 -23.56 13.10 -7.56
CA TYR A 99 -22.37 12.32 -7.19
C TYR A 99 -21.39 12.25 -8.35
N TYR A 100 -20.12 12.53 -8.08
CA TYR A 100 -19.08 12.47 -9.11
C TYR A 100 -18.90 11.04 -9.61
N ARG A 101 -18.98 10.85 -10.94
CA ARG A 101 -18.85 9.57 -11.62
C ARG A 101 -17.51 9.51 -12.36
N ILE A 102 -16.73 8.46 -12.09
CA ILE A 102 -15.47 8.18 -12.79
C ILE A 102 -15.79 7.19 -13.90
N HIS A 103 -15.67 7.59 -15.15
CA HIS A 103 -15.91 6.71 -16.30
C HIS A 103 -14.67 5.88 -16.62
N GLY A 104 -14.87 4.62 -17.01
CA GLY A 104 -13.77 3.68 -17.20
C GLY A 104 -14.21 2.22 -17.10
N TYR A 105 -13.28 1.33 -16.77
CA TYR A 105 -13.54 -0.10 -16.69
C TYR A 105 -12.88 -0.76 -15.47
N TRP A 106 -13.53 -1.81 -14.96
CA TRP A 106 -13.00 -2.62 -13.87
C TRP A 106 -12.14 -3.75 -14.40
N TRP A 107 -11.10 -4.10 -13.64
CA TRP A 107 -10.41 -5.37 -13.79
C TRP A 107 -9.89 -5.88 -12.43
N GLY A 108 -9.82 -7.20 -12.29
CA GLY A 108 -9.23 -7.84 -11.11
C GLY A 108 -8.73 -9.24 -11.40
N ALA A 109 -7.57 -9.57 -10.85
CA ALA A 109 -6.97 -10.89 -10.97
C ALA A 109 -7.70 -11.91 -10.08
N GLY A 110 -8.52 -12.78 -10.70
CA GLY A 110 -9.14 -13.94 -10.05
C GLY A 110 -10.38 -13.62 -9.19
N ALA A 111 -10.72 -14.53 -8.27
CA ALA A 111 -11.98 -14.49 -7.51
C ALA A 111 -11.97 -13.57 -6.27
N LEU A 112 -10.88 -12.85 -5.98
CA LEU A 112 -10.73 -12.02 -4.78
C LEU A 112 -11.12 -10.56 -5.05
N ILE A 113 -12.40 -10.27 -4.81
CA ILE A 113 -13.05 -8.97 -5.07
C ILE A 113 -12.39 -7.74 -4.43
N TRP A 114 -11.59 -7.89 -3.37
CA TRP A 114 -10.89 -6.78 -2.71
C TRP A 114 -9.64 -6.30 -3.46
N LYS A 115 -9.25 -6.99 -4.54
CA LYS A 115 -8.07 -6.66 -5.34
C LYS A 115 -8.36 -5.82 -6.59
N ASN A 116 -9.63 -5.55 -6.91
CA ASN A 116 -9.98 -4.87 -8.16
C ASN A 116 -9.30 -3.49 -8.29
N MET A 117 -9.08 -3.09 -9.54
CA MET A 117 -8.61 -1.76 -9.91
C MET A 117 -9.55 -1.18 -10.97
N PHE A 118 -9.82 0.11 -10.86
CA PHE A 118 -10.61 0.83 -11.84
C PHE A 118 -9.69 1.62 -12.77
N TYR A 119 -9.81 1.44 -14.07
CA TYR A 119 -8.98 2.10 -15.07
C TYR A 119 -9.79 3.22 -15.71
N SER A 120 -9.23 4.42 -15.77
CA SER A 120 -9.93 5.63 -16.23
C SER A 120 -8.97 6.64 -16.84
N ASP A 121 -9.43 7.45 -17.78
CA ASP A 121 -8.66 8.59 -18.30
C ASP A 121 -8.66 9.80 -17.33
N VAL A 122 -9.42 9.72 -16.23
CA VAL A 122 -9.44 10.75 -15.19
C VAL A 122 -8.10 10.78 -14.46
N THR A 123 -7.46 11.96 -14.42
CA THR A 123 -6.17 12.15 -13.75
C THR A 123 -6.30 12.16 -12.23
N GLN A 124 -5.23 11.76 -11.53
CA GLN A 124 -5.21 11.82 -10.06
C GLN A 124 -5.44 13.25 -9.53
N ASP A 125 -4.95 14.28 -10.21
CA ASP A 125 -5.17 15.68 -9.83
C ASP A 125 -6.64 16.09 -9.89
N ILE A 126 -7.38 15.58 -10.88
CA ILE A 126 -8.84 15.79 -10.97
C ILE A 126 -9.52 15.08 -9.80
N LEU A 127 -9.17 13.83 -9.50
CA LEU A 127 -9.75 13.10 -8.36
C LEU A 127 -9.51 13.84 -7.03
N GLN A 128 -8.28 14.32 -6.82
CA GLN A 128 -7.92 15.12 -5.65
C GLN A 128 -8.68 16.44 -5.59
N THR A 129 -8.86 17.10 -6.73
CA THR A 129 -9.62 18.36 -6.84
C THR A 129 -11.08 18.18 -6.50
N VAL A 130 -11.74 17.17 -7.10
CA VAL A 130 -13.12 16.80 -6.76
C VAL A 130 -13.25 16.58 -5.25
N CYS A 131 -12.33 15.83 -4.64
CA CYS A 131 -12.38 15.60 -3.21
C CYS A 131 -12.15 16.85 -2.37
N ARG A 132 -11.19 17.70 -2.72
CA ARG A 132 -10.95 18.97 -2.02
C ARG A 132 -12.17 19.88 -2.09
N ASP A 133 -12.76 20.04 -3.26
CA ASP A 133 -13.94 20.89 -3.47
C ASP A 133 -15.16 20.31 -2.74
N THR A 134 -15.30 18.98 -2.74
CA THR A 134 -16.33 18.25 -2.00
C THR A 134 -16.22 18.46 -0.48
N LEU A 135 -15.01 18.45 0.07
CA LEU A 135 -14.77 18.69 1.50
C LEU A 135 -15.02 20.16 1.84
N ALA A 136 -14.55 21.09 1.01
CA ALA A 136 -14.75 22.52 1.19
C ALA A 136 -16.24 22.91 1.15
N ALA A 137 -17.01 22.37 0.22
CA ALA A 137 -18.47 22.57 0.12
C ALA A 137 -19.25 22.02 1.32
N ARG A 138 -18.63 21.13 2.11
CA ARG A 138 -19.17 20.60 3.37
C ARG A 138 -18.56 21.26 4.61
N GLU A 139 -17.81 22.34 4.45
CA GLU A 139 -17.12 23.07 5.52
C GLU A 139 -16.12 22.19 6.31
N ILE A 140 -15.60 21.14 5.67
CA ILE A 140 -14.58 20.27 6.24
C ILE A 140 -13.20 20.88 5.93
N ALA A 141 -12.55 21.45 6.94
CA ALA A 141 -11.25 22.10 6.80
C ALA A 141 -10.07 21.12 6.68
N GLN A 142 -10.27 19.83 6.96
CA GLN A 142 -9.21 18.84 6.89
C GLN A 142 -8.80 18.56 5.44
N PRO A 143 -7.51 18.34 5.18
CA PRO A 143 -7.03 17.97 3.85
C PRO A 143 -7.55 16.58 3.44
N VAL A 144 -7.58 16.33 2.13
CA VAL A 144 -7.87 15.00 1.57
C VAL A 144 -6.81 14.02 2.08
N ALA A 145 -7.26 12.99 2.78
CA ALA A 145 -6.42 11.93 3.34
C ALA A 145 -6.14 10.82 2.32
N MET A 146 -7.15 10.46 1.53
CA MET A 146 -7.07 9.41 0.51
C MET A 146 -8.27 9.54 -0.43
N VAL A 147 -8.09 9.13 -1.68
CA VAL A 147 -9.18 8.94 -2.64
C VAL A 147 -9.31 7.47 -2.99
N ALA A 148 -10.53 6.99 -3.23
CA ALA A 148 -10.75 5.61 -3.66
C ALA A 148 -12.00 5.49 -4.54
N ALA A 149 -11.97 4.60 -5.53
CA ALA A 149 -13.16 4.18 -6.25
C ALA A 149 -13.99 3.22 -5.40
N ALA A 150 -15.30 3.37 -5.46
CA ALA A 150 -16.27 2.50 -4.80
C ALA A 150 -17.66 2.70 -5.40
N ASP A 151 -18.43 1.63 -5.55
CA ASP A 151 -19.79 1.70 -6.11
C ASP A 151 -20.87 1.87 -5.05
N ASN A 152 -20.63 1.36 -3.84
CA ASN A 152 -21.54 1.53 -2.71
C ASN A 152 -20.78 1.55 -1.38
N VAL A 153 -21.49 1.70 -0.25
CA VAL A 153 -20.89 1.72 1.09
C VAL A 153 -20.18 0.42 1.50
N PHE A 154 -20.49 -0.70 0.85
CA PHE A 154 -19.89 -2.01 1.13
C PHE A 154 -18.71 -2.33 0.22
N SER A 155 -18.46 -1.54 -0.83
CA SER A 155 -17.27 -1.69 -1.67
C SER A 155 -16.00 -1.49 -0.83
N PHE A 156 -14.94 -2.22 -1.15
CA PHE A 156 -13.60 -1.92 -0.66
C PHE A 156 -13.09 -0.58 -1.23
N ASN A 157 -11.93 -0.12 -0.77
CA ASN A 157 -11.29 1.07 -1.32
C ASN A 157 -10.45 0.67 -2.54
N TYR A 158 -10.95 0.91 -3.74
CA TYR A 158 -10.24 0.53 -4.96
C TYR A 158 -9.36 1.66 -5.49
N SER A 159 -8.18 1.30 -5.98
CA SER A 159 -7.29 2.23 -6.67
C SER A 159 -7.89 2.61 -8.03
N VAL A 160 -7.80 3.89 -8.39
CA VAL A 160 -8.11 4.37 -9.74
C VAL A 160 -6.81 4.52 -10.50
N TRP A 161 -6.58 3.65 -11.49
CA TRP A 161 -5.47 3.77 -12.43
C TRP A 161 -5.80 4.78 -13.53
N THR A 162 -5.04 5.87 -13.58
CA THR A 162 -5.08 6.80 -14.70
C THR A 162 -4.38 6.19 -15.92
N THR A 163 -5.12 6.02 -17.01
CA THR A 163 -4.62 5.57 -18.31
C THR A 163 -3.51 6.49 -18.81
N ASP A 164 -2.47 5.91 -19.38
CA ASP A 164 -1.36 6.68 -19.92
C ASP A 164 -1.69 7.25 -21.31
N SER A 165 -1.16 8.44 -21.60
CA SER A 165 -1.15 8.99 -22.96
C SER A 165 -0.39 8.04 -23.91
N ALA A 166 -0.78 8.01 -25.19
CA ALA A 166 -0.03 7.29 -26.22
C ALA A 166 1.40 7.81 -26.38
N VAL A 167 1.61 9.12 -26.15
CA VAL A 167 2.93 9.76 -26.15
C VAL A 167 3.36 10.00 -24.71
N GLN A 168 4.47 9.39 -24.31
CA GLN A 168 5.03 9.48 -22.96
C GLN A 168 6.47 9.96 -23.02
N THR A 169 6.83 10.88 -22.11
CA THR A 169 8.19 11.40 -21.97
C THR A 169 8.58 11.36 -20.51
N GLY A 170 9.72 10.72 -20.20
CA GLY A 170 10.22 10.60 -18.83
C GLY A 170 9.36 9.73 -17.93
N ILE A 171 9.66 9.74 -16.63
CA ILE A 171 8.91 8.97 -15.63
C ILE A 171 7.56 9.65 -15.36
N ASN A 172 6.46 8.89 -15.41
CA ASN A 172 5.09 9.39 -15.25
C ASN A 172 4.31 8.78 -14.08
N LYS A 173 4.85 7.77 -13.38
CA LYS A 173 4.22 7.19 -12.19
C LYS A 173 5.24 6.47 -11.30
N ILE A 174 4.83 6.22 -10.06
CA ILE A 174 5.54 5.39 -9.10
C ILE A 174 4.75 4.11 -8.87
N ILE A 175 5.42 2.96 -8.92
CA ILE A 175 4.86 1.67 -8.50
C ILE A 175 5.67 1.09 -7.36
N ALA A 176 5.02 0.90 -6.22
CA ALA A 176 5.68 0.51 -4.98
C ALA A 176 5.46 -0.97 -4.64
N PHE A 177 6.54 -1.65 -4.27
CA PHE A 177 6.54 -3.01 -3.74
C PHE A 177 7.21 -3.03 -2.37
N GLY A 178 6.79 -3.95 -1.51
CA GLY A 178 7.36 -4.06 -0.19
C GLY A 178 6.41 -4.57 0.87
N ASP A 179 6.64 -4.11 2.10
CA ASP A 179 5.89 -4.52 3.27
C ASP A 179 5.12 -3.38 3.95
N SER A 180 4.92 -3.47 5.27
CA SER A 180 4.19 -2.49 6.06
C SER A 180 4.81 -1.09 6.06
N LEU A 181 6.11 -0.94 5.74
CA LEU A 181 6.72 0.39 5.60
C LEU A 181 6.25 1.14 4.35
N SER A 182 5.62 0.45 3.40
CA SER A 182 5.15 1.04 2.14
C SER A 182 3.67 0.78 1.87
N ASP A 183 3.02 -0.18 2.54
CA ASP A 183 1.60 -0.48 2.36
C ASP A 183 0.72 0.72 2.78
N THR A 184 -0.20 1.10 1.89
CA THR A 184 -1.13 2.21 2.08
C THR A 184 -2.56 1.74 2.36
N GLN A 185 -2.96 0.55 1.91
CA GLN A 185 -4.32 0.04 2.11
C GLN A 185 -4.53 -1.45 1.75
N ASN A 186 -3.52 -2.16 1.23
CA ASN A 186 -3.73 -3.50 0.67
C ASN A 186 -4.10 -4.53 1.75
N ILE A 187 -3.32 -4.61 2.83
CA ILE A 187 -3.70 -5.50 3.95
C ILE A 187 -4.96 -5.00 4.67
N TYR A 188 -5.19 -3.68 4.67
CA TYR A 188 -6.36 -3.07 5.28
C TYR A 188 -7.65 -3.47 4.56
N ASN A 189 -7.68 -3.40 3.23
CA ASN A 189 -8.78 -3.95 2.43
C ASN A 189 -8.91 -5.47 2.63
N ALA A 190 -7.80 -6.22 2.59
CA ALA A 190 -7.83 -7.67 2.74
C ALA A 190 -8.37 -8.16 4.10
N THR A 191 -8.40 -7.27 5.10
CA THR A 191 -8.87 -7.56 6.46
C THR A 191 -10.16 -6.85 6.81
N GLU A 192 -10.92 -6.41 5.79
CA GLU A 192 -12.20 -5.71 5.97
C GLU A 192 -12.07 -4.48 6.89
N TRP A 193 -10.98 -3.74 6.71
CA TRP A 193 -10.67 -2.49 7.41
C TRP A 193 -10.46 -2.63 8.91
N ARG A 194 -10.09 -3.84 9.37
CA ARG A 194 -9.83 -4.14 10.79
C ARG A 194 -8.35 -4.14 11.17
N PHE A 195 -7.44 -4.22 10.18
CA PHE A 195 -6.00 -4.34 10.44
C PHE A 195 -5.16 -3.48 9.47
N PRO A 196 -4.32 -2.57 9.96
CA PRO A 196 -4.21 -2.16 11.37
C PRO A 196 -5.47 -1.43 11.85
N GLN A 197 -5.69 -1.38 13.16
CA GLN A 197 -6.89 -0.82 13.79
C GLN A 197 -7.00 0.70 13.46
N PRO A 198 -8.12 1.18 12.87
CA PRO A 198 -8.19 2.51 12.24
C PRO A 198 -8.30 3.71 13.18
N ASP A 199 -8.47 3.51 14.49
CA ASP A 199 -8.40 4.59 15.49
C ASP A 199 -6.99 4.80 16.03
N SER A 200 -6.08 3.85 15.82
CA SER A 200 -4.68 3.93 16.27
C SER A 200 -3.70 3.96 15.10
N TRP A 201 -4.09 3.58 13.90
CA TRP A 201 -3.26 3.66 12.70
C TRP A 201 -4.03 4.37 11.60
N PHE A 202 -3.32 5.20 10.82
CA PHE A 202 -3.93 6.07 9.83
C PHE A 202 -4.40 5.28 8.61
N LEU A 203 -5.72 5.01 8.53
CA LEU A 203 -6.39 4.52 7.32
C LEU A 203 -5.60 3.41 6.59
N GLY A 204 -5.23 2.36 7.33
CA GLY A 204 -4.51 1.20 6.80
C GLY A 204 -2.99 1.32 6.71
N ARG A 205 -2.39 2.50 6.91
CA ARG A 205 -0.93 2.67 6.99
C ARG A 205 -0.44 2.18 8.35
N PHE A 206 0.72 1.54 8.40
CA PHE A 206 1.39 1.21 9.66
C PHE A 206 2.13 2.43 10.22
N SER A 207 1.42 3.54 10.37
CA SER A 207 1.93 4.81 10.88
C SER A 207 0.76 5.69 11.33
N ASP A 208 1.05 6.87 11.88
CA ASP A 208 0.08 7.91 12.21
C ASP A 208 -0.31 8.80 11.04
N GLY A 209 0.26 8.57 9.84
CA GLY A 209 0.01 9.35 8.63
C GLY A 209 0.53 8.69 7.35
N LYS A 210 0.85 9.51 6.34
CA LYS A 210 1.42 9.05 5.06
C LYS A 210 2.73 8.29 5.28
N THR A 211 2.94 7.28 4.46
CA THR A 211 4.21 6.53 4.32
C THR A 211 5.22 7.30 3.47
N TRP A 212 6.47 6.84 3.45
CA TRP A 212 7.55 7.49 2.69
C TRP A 212 7.26 7.53 1.19
N VAL A 213 6.60 6.49 0.67
CA VAL A 213 6.34 6.40 -0.77
C VAL A 213 5.21 7.34 -1.21
N GLU A 214 4.27 7.65 -0.33
CA GLU A 214 3.26 8.69 -0.56
C GLU A 214 3.91 10.09 -0.57
N TYR A 215 4.81 10.38 0.38
CA TYR A 215 5.55 11.64 0.36
C TYR A 215 6.52 11.75 -0.83
N LEU A 216 7.12 10.64 -1.26
CA LEU A 216 7.96 10.64 -2.46
C LEU A 216 7.14 10.97 -3.71
N ALA A 217 5.94 10.38 -3.82
CA ALA A 217 5.00 10.69 -4.89
C ALA A 217 4.58 12.16 -4.88
N ASP A 218 4.26 12.73 -3.72
CA ASP A 218 3.97 14.16 -3.57
C ASP A 218 5.16 15.02 -4.02
N ASN A 219 6.37 14.71 -3.54
CA ASN A 219 7.59 15.46 -3.83
C ASN A 219 7.94 15.45 -5.33
N LEU A 220 7.73 14.32 -6.00
CA LEU A 220 7.96 14.16 -7.44
C LEU A 220 6.76 14.58 -8.30
N ARG A 221 5.61 14.87 -7.68
CA ARG A 221 4.32 15.15 -8.34
C ARG A 221 3.93 14.03 -9.32
N LEU A 222 4.04 12.79 -8.86
CA LEU A 222 3.72 11.60 -9.63
C LEU A 222 2.57 10.82 -8.98
N PRO A 223 1.69 10.19 -9.77
CA PRO A 223 0.72 9.24 -9.23
C PRO A 223 1.44 8.02 -8.63
N LEU A 224 0.90 7.51 -7.51
CA LEU A 224 1.39 6.32 -6.82
C LEU A 224 0.40 5.17 -6.94
N TYR A 225 0.90 4.00 -7.37
CA TYR A 225 0.18 2.74 -7.29
C TYR A 225 0.97 1.74 -6.44
N ASN A 226 0.28 1.10 -5.50
CA ASN A 226 0.96 0.36 -4.44
C ASN A 226 0.59 -1.11 -4.42
N TRP A 227 1.60 -1.97 -4.53
CA TRP A 227 1.53 -3.41 -4.39
C TRP A 227 2.14 -3.93 -3.09
N ALA A 228 2.73 -3.06 -2.25
CA ALA A 228 3.25 -3.44 -0.95
C ALA A 228 2.12 -3.97 -0.03
N ILE A 229 2.42 -4.97 0.80
CA ILE A 229 1.44 -5.58 1.70
C ILE A 229 2.01 -5.66 3.10
N GLY A 230 1.28 -5.16 4.09
CA GLY A 230 1.65 -5.25 5.50
C GLY A 230 2.00 -6.68 5.91
N GLY A 231 3.20 -6.86 6.47
CA GLY A 231 3.73 -8.17 6.84
C GLY A 231 4.34 -8.97 5.67
N ALA A 232 4.46 -8.44 4.46
CA ALA A 232 5.12 -9.16 3.39
C ALA A 232 6.59 -9.45 3.74
N GLY A 233 7.05 -10.63 3.33
CA GLY A 233 8.47 -10.91 3.17
C GLY A 233 8.82 -11.11 1.69
N VAL A 234 10.00 -11.64 1.38
CA VAL A 234 10.36 -11.83 -0.05
C VAL A 234 9.54 -12.92 -0.76
N LYS A 235 9.11 -13.94 0.00
CA LYS A 235 8.25 -15.06 -0.43
C LYS A 235 6.97 -15.08 0.39
N THR A 236 5.89 -15.62 -0.15
CA THR A 236 4.61 -15.81 0.55
C THR A 236 4.82 -16.38 1.96
N LYS A 237 4.14 -15.80 2.94
CA LYS A 237 4.08 -16.33 4.29
C LYS A 237 2.63 -16.53 4.70
N VAL A 238 2.26 -17.78 4.95
CA VAL A 238 0.86 -18.17 5.23
C VAL A 238 -0.02 -17.74 4.05
N VAL A 239 -0.80 -16.67 4.19
CA VAL A 239 -1.66 -16.10 3.14
C VAL A 239 -1.18 -14.74 2.63
N ILE A 240 -0.13 -14.17 3.25
CA ILE A 240 0.41 -12.85 2.87
C ILE A 240 1.34 -13.04 1.68
N PRO A 241 1.03 -12.48 0.49
CA PRO A 241 1.91 -12.55 -0.68
C PRO A 241 3.23 -11.85 -0.41
N GLY A 242 4.35 -12.47 -0.80
CA GLY A 242 5.67 -11.83 -0.73
C GLY A 242 5.97 -10.95 -1.95
N ALA A 243 7.10 -10.25 -1.92
CA ALA A 243 7.51 -9.37 -3.03
C ALA A 243 7.51 -10.06 -4.40
N ILE A 244 7.91 -11.34 -4.49
CA ILE A 244 7.83 -12.10 -5.75
C ILE A 244 6.39 -12.17 -6.27
N GLN A 245 5.43 -12.44 -5.39
CA GLN A 245 4.01 -12.54 -5.75
C GLN A 245 3.39 -11.16 -6.02
N GLN A 246 3.87 -10.12 -5.35
CA GLN A 246 3.45 -8.75 -5.63
C GLN A 246 3.83 -8.35 -7.06
N VAL A 247 5.07 -8.65 -7.49
CA VAL A 247 5.53 -8.40 -8.87
C VAL A 247 4.74 -9.22 -9.90
N GLN A 248 4.44 -10.49 -9.59
CA GLN A 248 3.60 -11.32 -10.45
C GLN A 248 2.18 -10.75 -10.59
N SER A 249 1.56 -10.38 -9.47
CA SER A 249 0.25 -9.72 -9.47
C SER A 249 0.28 -8.45 -10.34
N PHE A 250 1.27 -7.57 -10.12
CA PHE A 250 1.44 -6.35 -10.92
C PHE A 250 1.48 -6.66 -12.43
N ALA A 251 2.26 -7.67 -12.84
CA ALA A 251 2.37 -8.04 -14.25
C ALA A 251 1.03 -8.46 -14.86
N GLU A 252 0.12 -9.07 -14.08
CA GLU A 252 -1.24 -9.41 -14.53
C GLU A 252 -2.10 -8.15 -14.70
N TYR A 253 -2.09 -7.21 -13.75
CA TYR A 253 -2.85 -5.94 -13.87
C TYR A 253 -2.39 -5.12 -15.08
N MET A 254 -1.09 -5.10 -15.38
CA MET A 254 -0.58 -4.29 -16.49
C MET A 254 -0.94 -4.80 -17.88
N GLN A 255 -1.44 -6.04 -18.00
CA GLN A 255 -1.90 -6.57 -19.31
C GLN A 255 -3.13 -5.82 -19.84
N VAL A 256 -3.91 -5.20 -18.97
CA VAL A 256 -5.14 -4.48 -19.31
C VAL A 256 -5.00 -2.95 -19.23
N ALA A 257 -3.83 -2.46 -18.83
CA ALA A 257 -3.54 -1.04 -18.76
C ALA A 257 -3.24 -0.50 -20.17
N HIS A 258 -4.09 0.41 -20.67
CA HIS A 258 -3.90 0.99 -22.00
C HIS A 258 -2.65 1.89 -22.03
N ASN A 259 -1.91 1.80 -23.14
CA ASN A 259 -0.66 2.52 -23.41
C ASN A 259 0.43 2.36 -22.35
N TYR A 260 0.31 1.40 -21.43
CA TYR A 260 1.28 1.26 -20.36
C TYR A 260 2.67 0.88 -20.89
N GLN A 261 3.68 1.65 -20.49
CA GLN A 261 5.06 1.45 -20.90
C GLN A 261 5.96 1.40 -19.66
N PRO A 262 6.42 0.20 -19.25
CA PRO A 262 7.15 0.00 -17.99
C PRO A 262 8.41 0.86 -17.81
N GLN A 263 9.07 1.26 -18.91
CA GLN A 263 10.24 2.14 -18.87
C GLN A 263 9.93 3.59 -18.45
N HIS A 264 8.66 3.99 -18.42
CA HIS A 264 8.21 5.30 -17.91
C HIS A 264 7.76 5.24 -16.44
N THR A 265 8.01 4.13 -15.76
CA THR A 265 7.65 3.95 -14.34
C THR A 265 8.90 3.96 -13.45
N LEU A 266 8.82 4.65 -12.31
CA LEU A 266 9.74 4.47 -11.20
C LEU A 266 9.22 3.35 -10.29
N PHE A 267 9.88 2.21 -10.31
CA PHE A 267 9.56 1.11 -9.40
C PHE A 267 10.32 1.26 -8.09
N THR A 268 9.67 1.03 -6.96
CA THR A 268 10.34 1.02 -5.66
C THR A 268 10.22 -0.33 -4.96
N LEU A 269 11.27 -0.73 -4.24
CA LEU A 269 11.25 -1.95 -3.43
C LEU A 269 11.92 -1.72 -2.07
N LEU A 270 11.18 -1.97 -0.99
CA LEU A 270 11.70 -2.07 0.37
C LEU A 270 11.11 -3.33 1.02
N ILE A 271 11.95 -4.34 1.26
CA ILE A 271 11.51 -5.65 1.76
C ILE A 271 12.59 -6.33 2.60
N GLY A 272 12.19 -7.23 3.50
CA GLY A 272 13.09 -8.14 4.22
C GLY A 272 13.03 -8.02 5.74
N ALA A 273 12.47 -6.93 6.28
CA ALA A 273 12.38 -6.74 7.73
C ALA A 273 11.54 -7.85 8.38
N ASN A 274 10.39 -8.19 7.80
CA ASN A 274 9.53 -9.26 8.32
C ASN A 274 10.20 -10.64 8.28
N ASP A 275 11.01 -10.91 7.26
CA ASP A 275 11.76 -12.16 7.10
C ASP A 275 12.70 -12.41 8.28
N LEU A 276 13.48 -11.38 8.65
CA LEU A 276 14.47 -11.43 9.72
C LEU A 276 13.81 -11.33 11.12
N ILE A 277 12.80 -10.46 11.28
CA ILE A 277 12.15 -10.19 12.57
C ILE A 277 11.09 -11.24 12.93
N PHE A 278 10.39 -11.85 11.97
CA PHE A 278 9.26 -12.73 12.28
C PHE A 278 9.33 -14.11 11.63
N TYR A 279 9.90 -14.24 10.42
CA TYR A 279 9.74 -15.48 9.64
C TYR A 279 10.90 -16.46 9.73
N LYS A 280 11.97 -16.11 10.45
CA LYS A 280 13.16 -16.94 10.66
C LYS A 280 13.86 -17.34 9.35
N ARG A 281 13.68 -16.55 8.29
CA ARG A 281 14.41 -16.75 7.04
C ARG A 281 15.87 -16.35 7.20
N SER A 282 16.76 -17.04 6.51
CA SER A 282 18.18 -16.68 6.44
C SER A 282 18.38 -15.44 5.57
N VAL A 283 19.55 -14.81 5.68
CA VAL A 283 19.93 -13.71 4.76
C VAL A 283 19.99 -14.23 3.32
N ASP A 284 20.46 -15.46 3.09
CA ASP A 284 20.50 -16.08 1.78
C ASP A 284 19.09 -16.23 1.15
N GLU A 285 18.09 -16.63 1.94
CA GLU A 285 16.72 -16.71 1.45
C GLU A 285 16.14 -15.33 1.09
N VAL A 286 16.50 -14.30 1.86
CA VAL A 286 16.05 -12.93 1.62
C VAL A 286 16.69 -12.35 0.36
N ILE A 287 18.01 -12.47 0.21
CA ILE A 287 18.70 -11.95 -0.98
C ILE A 287 18.28 -12.70 -2.26
N ASP A 288 18.09 -14.02 -2.22
CA ASP A 288 17.54 -14.82 -3.33
C ASP A 288 16.14 -14.32 -3.73
N GLY A 289 15.27 -14.12 -2.74
CA GLY A 289 13.92 -13.66 -2.99
C GLY A 289 13.85 -12.23 -3.54
N THR A 290 14.70 -11.32 -3.03
CA THR A 290 14.83 -9.95 -3.54
C THR A 290 15.39 -9.94 -4.97
N SER A 291 16.43 -10.72 -5.24
CA SER A 291 17.01 -10.89 -6.58
C SER A 291 15.95 -11.37 -7.58
N LYS A 292 15.19 -12.40 -7.22
CA LYS A 292 14.11 -12.92 -8.06
C LYS A 292 13.00 -11.90 -8.32
N ALA A 293 12.60 -11.12 -7.32
CA ALA A 293 11.61 -10.06 -7.50
C ALA A 293 12.11 -8.97 -8.47
N LEU A 294 13.37 -8.53 -8.32
CA LEU A 294 14.00 -7.54 -9.21
C LEU A 294 14.16 -8.07 -10.63
N GLN A 295 14.66 -9.30 -10.80
CA GLN A 295 14.78 -9.93 -12.12
C GLN A 295 13.43 -10.09 -12.81
N ASN A 296 12.37 -10.45 -12.07
CA ASN A 296 11.02 -10.49 -12.63
C ASN A 296 10.55 -9.10 -13.07
N LEU A 297 10.78 -8.05 -12.30
CA LEU A 297 10.44 -6.68 -12.71
C LEU A 297 11.16 -6.30 -14.01
N ILE A 298 12.46 -6.56 -14.09
CA ILE A 298 13.28 -6.27 -15.27
C ILE A 298 12.79 -7.07 -16.48
N TYR A 299 12.45 -8.35 -16.27
CA TYR A 299 11.85 -9.22 -17.28
C TYR A 299 10.52 -8.65 -17.80
N PHE A 300 9.69 -8.09 -16.92
CA PHE A 300 8.45 -7.38 -17.29
C PHE A 300 8.66 -5.95 -17.80
N GLY A 301 9.89 -5.58 -18.15
CA GLY A 301 10.20 -4.31 -18.82
C GLY A 301 10.59 -3.17 -17.89
N ALA A 302 10.65 -3.36 -16.57
CA ALA A 302 11.08 -2.30 -15.66
C ALA A 302 12.51 -1.83 -15.98
N ARG A 303 12.71 -0.52 -16.06
CA ARG A 303 14.04 0.09 -16.32
C ARG A 303 14.47 1.12 -15.29
N ASN A 304 13.56 1.73 -14.54
CA ASN A 304 13.92 2.65 -13.44
C ASN A 304 13.51 2.03 -12.12
N ILE A 305 14.48 1.65 -11.30
CA ILE A 305 14.24 0.92 -10.04
C ILE A 305 14.98 1.62 -8.90
N LEU A 306 14.25 2.01 -7.87
CA LEU A 306 14.79 2.46 -6.60
C LEU A 306 14.65 1.33 -5.58
N LEU A 307 15.76 0.69 -5.24
CA LEU A 307 15.86 -0.26 -4.15
C LEU A 307 16.28 0.47 -2.87
N LEU A 308 15.64 0.15 -1.74
CA LEU A 308 16.04 0.64 -0.43
C LEU A 308 16.67 -0.52 0.34
N ASN A 309 17.82 -0.28 0.97
CA ASN A 309 18.33 -1.22 1.96
C ASN A 309 17.51 -1.13 3.26
N LEU A 310 17.67 -2.10 4.17
CA LEU A 310 16.90 -2.09 5.42
C LEU A 310 17.45 -1.05 6.39
N PRO A 311 16.59 -0.26 7.07
CA PRO A 311 17.03 0.54 8.21
C PRO A 311 17.57 -0.36 9.33
N ASN A 312 18.21 0.22 10.34
CA ASN A 312 18.68 -0.51 11.52
C ASN A 312 17.50 -0.98 12.40
N VAL A 313 16.73 -1.95 11.92
CA VAL A 313 15.49 -2.41 12.56
C VAL A 313 15.71 -2.99 13.95
N ALA A 314 16.94 -3.40 14.29
CA ALA A 314 17.30 -3.86 15.63
C ALA A 314 17.19 -2.75 16.70
N ARG A 315 17.11 -1.48 16.29
CA ARG A 315 16.91 -0.31 17.16
C ARG A 315 15.43 0.01 17.42
N THR A 316 14.50 -0.72 16.82
CA THR A 316 13.06 -0.53 17.06
C THR A 316 12.68 -0.94 18.49
N PRO A 317 11.68 -0.29 19.12
CA PRO A 317 11.29 -0.57 20.50
C PRO A 317 10.91 -2.04 20.77
N ILE A 318 10.44 -2.79 19.76
CA ILE A 318 10.05 -4.19 19.87
C ILE A 318 11.17 -5.08 20.42
N PHE A 319 12.44 -4.71 20.23
CA PHE A 319 13.59 -5.46 20.71
C PHE A 319 13.85 -5.31 22.21
N LYS A 320 13.13 -4.42 22.91
CA LYS A 320 13.02 -4.49 24.38
C LYS A 320 12.33 -5.76 24.86
N TYR A 321 11.51 -6.37 23.99
CA TYR A 321 10.69 -7.56 24.30
C TYR A 321 11.10 -8.80 23.50
N LYS A 322 12.17 -8.72 22.69
CA LYS A 322 12.70 -9.85 21.90
C LYS A 322 14.20 -10.00 22.13
N THR A 323 14.64 -11.18 22.54
CA THR A 323 16.05 -11.48 22.85
C THR A 323 16.98 -11.54 21.64
N LYS A 324 16.43 -11.51 20.41
CA LYS A 324 17.19 -11.72 19.18
C LYS A 324 17.73 -10.44 18.50
N GLY A 325 17.70 -9.30 19.17
CA GLY A 325 18.16 -8.01 18.65
C GLY A 325 19.57 -8.05 18.02
N PRO A 326 20.60 -8.54 18.74
CA PRO A 326 21.96 -8.62 18.21
C PRO A 326 22.08 -9.49 16.95
N LYS A 327 21.35 -10.61 16.90
CA LYS A 327 21.30 -11.46 15.71
C LYS A 327 20.69 -10.73 14.51
N VAL A 328 19.55 -10.05 14.72
CA VAL A 328 18.89 -9.31 13.64
C VAL A 328 19.78 -8.15 13.16
N ALA A 329 20.48 -7.45 14.06
CA ALA A 329 21.43 -6.40 13.68
C ALA A 329 22.52 -6.92 12.73
N ALA A 330 23.15 -8.06 13.07
CA ALA A 330 24.15 -8.69 12.22
C ALA A 330 23.57 -9.13 10.85
N GLN A 331 22.36 -9.69 10.85
CA GLN A 331 21.67 -10.09 9.61
C GLN A 331 21.32 -8.89 8.71
N VAL A 332 20.97 -7.74 9.28
CA VAL A 332 20.70 -6.51 8.52
C VAL A 332 21.96 -5.99 7.86
N ILE A 333 23.09 -5.98 8.57
CA ILE A 333 24.39 -5.55 8.02
C ILE A 333 24.81 -6.48 6.85
N ASP A 334 24.71 -7.80 7.05
CA ASP A 334 25.02 -8.79 5.99
C ASP A 334 24.09 -8.61 4.79
N LEU A 335 22.78 -8.51 5.01
CA LEU A 335 21.81 -8.29 3.93
C LEU A 335 22.09 -7.00 3.16
N ASN A 336 22.30 -5.87 3.85
CA ASN A 336 22.55 -4.59 3.21
C ASN A 336 23.84 -4.61 2.37
N THR A 337 24.90 -5.28 2.85
CA THR A 337 26.13 -5.50 2.09
C THR A 337 25.86 -6.28 0.80
N ARG A 338 25.05 -7.34 0.89
CA ARG A 338 24.69 -8.17 -0.27
C ARG A 338 23.74 -7.48 -1.24
N LEU A 339 22.86 -6.59 -0.76
CA LEU A 339 22.01 -5.76 -1.62
C LEU A 339 22.86 -4.80 -2.48
N THR A 340 23.91 -4.21 -1.90
CA THR A 340 24.88 -3.41 -2.67
C THR A 340 25.53 -4.23 -3.78
N ALA A 341 26.01 -5.44 -3.46
CA ALA A 341 26.60 -6.33 -4.46
C ALA A 341 25.60 -6.77 -5.54
N LEU A 342 24.34 -7.06 -5.16
CA LEU A 342 23.27 -7.42 -6.09
C LEU A 342 22.97 -6.28 -7.07
N VAL A 343 22.89 -5.03 -6.60
CA VAL A 343 22.66 -3.87 -7.47
C VAL A 343 23.82 -3.66 -8.43
N ALA A 344 25.07 -3.81 -7.96
CA ALA A 344 26.25 -3.74 -8.84
C ALA A 344 26.20 -4.83 -9.93
N SER A 345 25.88 -6.08 -9.57
CA SER A 345 25.75 -7.18 -10.51
C SER A 345 24.63 -6.96 -11.54
N LEU A 346 23.48 -6.43 -11.14
CA LEU A 346 22.39 -6.12 -12.07
C LEU A 346 22.79 -5.00 -13.04
N ARG A 347 23.50 -3.96 -12.58
CA ARG A 347 24.02 -2.91 -13.47
C ARG A 347 25.02 -3.46 -14.49
N GLU A 348 25.92 -4.35 -14.07
CA GLU A 348 26.85 -5.01 -14.98
C GLU A 348 26.12 -5.89 -16.01
N GLN A 349 25.10 -6.64 -15.56
CA GLN A 349 24.33 -7.53 -16.42
C GLN A 349 23.51 -6.79 -17.50
N TYR A 350 22.88 -5.66 -17.15
CA TYR A 350 21.94 -4.97 -18.02
C TYR A 350 22.51 -3.68 -18.66
N GLY A 351 23.68 -3.23 -18.22
CA GLY A 351 24.34 -2.01 -18.71
C GLY A 351 23.44 -0.78 -18.61
N ASP A 352 23.60 0.13 -19.58
CA ASP A 352 22.87 1.41 -19.64
C ASP A 352 21.35 1.26 -19.81
N SER A 353 20.87 0.06 -20.14
CA SER A 353 19.43 -0.18 -20.23
C SER A 353 18.74 -0.11 -18.87
N LEU A 354 19.44 -0.42 -17.76
CA LEU A 354 18.84 -0.49 -16.42
C LEU A 354 19.34 0.64 -15.51
N HIS A 355 18.44 1.57 -15.19
CA HIS A 355 18.65 2.56 -14.15
C HIS A 355 18.15 2.04 -12.79
N ILE A 356 18.95 1.19 -12.15
CA ILE A 356 18.71 0.75 -10.77
C ILE A 356 19.57 1.55 -9.79
N GLN A 357 18.99 2.02 -8.70
CA GLN A 357 19.68 2.75 -7.63
C GLN A 357 19.39 2.13 -6.27
N LEU A 358 20.40 2.15 -5.39
CA LEU A 358 20.28 1.73 -4.00
C LEU A 358 20.33 2.95 -3.08
N PHE A 359 19.25 3.21 -2.36
CA PHE A 359 19.22 4.22 -1.32
C PHE A 359 19.62 3.61 0.04
N ASP A 360 20.50 4.29 0.76
CA ASP A 360 21.00 3.85 2.07
C ASP A 360 20.10 4.32 3.22
N THR A 361 18.96 3.65 3.36
CA THR A 361 18.03 3.82 4.49
C THR A 361 18.71 3.55 5.83
N TYR A 362 19.67 2.62 5.89
CA TYR A 362 20.42 2.30 7.10
C TYR A 362 21.23 3.50 7.60
N ALA A 363 21.98 4.14 6.71
CA ALA A 363 22.75 5.35 7.04
C ALA A 363 21.84 6.50 7.50
N LEU A 364 20.75 6.78 6.76
CA LEU A 364 19.80 7.82 7.15
C LEU A 364 19.19 7.55 8.53
N PHE A 365 18.80 6.31 8.80
CA PHE A 365 18.20 5.93 10.06
C PHE A 365 19.18 6.05 11.24
N ASN A 366 20.46 5.71 11.06
CA ASN A 366 21.46 5.97 12.10
C ASN A 366 21.72 7.48 12.28
N ALA A 367 21.72 8.27 11.21
CA ALA A 367 21.85 9.72 11.32
C ALA A 367 20.70 10.35 12.12
N LEU A 368 19.47 9.81 11.99
CA LEU A 368 18.32 10.20 12.82
C LEU A 368 18.54 9.89 14.31
N LEU A 369 19.13 8.73 14.61
CA LEU A 369 19.41 8.33 15.99
C LEU A 369 20.55 9.13 16.62
N GLU A 370 21.55 9.50 15.83
CA GLU A 370 22.75 10.22 16.29
C GLU A 370 22.53 11.73 16.40
N ASN A 371 21.70 12.31 15.53
CA ASN A 371 21.47 13.75 15.45
C ASN A 371 19.96 14.09 15.39
N PRO A 372 19.15 13.64 16.36
CA PRO A 372 17.69 13.72 16.28
C PRO A 372 17.17 15.17 16.21
N GLU A 373 17.84 16.13 16.86
CA GLU A 373 17.47 17.55 16.83
C GLU A 373 17.51 18.14 15.41
N LYS A 374 18.46 17.71 14.56
CA LYS A 374 18.55 18.13 13.14
C LYS A 374 17.26 17.80 12.39
N TYR A 375 16.59 16.73 12.81
CA TYR A 375 15.36 16.24 12.21
C TYR A 375 14.12 16.62 13.02
N LYS A 376 14.24 17.47 14.05
CA LYS A 376 13.14 17.89 14.94
C LYS A 376 12.51 16.72 15.69
N ILE A 377 13.33 15.77 16.12
CA ILE A 377 12.92 14.58 16.86
C ILE A 377 13.46 14.67 18.28
N ASP A 378 12.61 14.33 19.25
CA ASP A 378 12.93 14.35 20.68
C ASP A 378 13.05 12.91 21.22
N ASN A 379 12.18 11.98 20.79
CA ASN A 379 12.16 10.62 21.30
C ASN A 379 12.57 9.59 20.24
N ILE A 380 13.72 8.94 20.50
CA ILE A 380 14.33 7.94 19.62
C ILE A 380 14.25 6.50 20.17
N THR A 381 13.61 6.28 21.32
CA THR A 381 13.68 4.97 22.01
C THR A 381 12.34 4.35 22.37
N GLN A 382 11.28 5.16 22.51
CA GLN A 382 9.93 4.71 22.82
C GLN A 382 9.03 4.93 21.60
N SER A 383 8.00 4.10 21.50
CA SER A 383 6.87 4.34 20.60
C SER A 383 5.95 5.43 21.16
N CYS A 384 5.35 6.23 20.30
CA CYS A 384 4.32 7.20 20.70
C CYS A 384 3.10 6.51 21.30
N LEU A 385 2.61 5.42 20.68
CA LEU A 385 1.58 4.58 21.27
C LEU A 385 2.10 3.86 22.51
N ASP A 386 1.27 3.74 23.55
CA ASP A 386 1.60 3.03 24.79
C ASP A 386 1.48 1.51 24.61
N ILE A 387 2.40 0.97 23.82
CA ILE A 387 2.50 -0.46 23.51
C ILE A 387 3.74 -1.01 24.22
N ASN A 388 3.51 -1.94 25.14
CA ASN A 388 4.55 -2.61 25.91
C ASN A 388 4.62 -4.12 25.61
N SER A 389 4.46 -4.49 24.33
CA SER A 389 4.35 -5.88 23.86
C SER A 389 5.01 -6.08 22.50
N ALA A 390 5.45 -7.31 22.25
CA ALA A 390 5.98 -7.79 20.96
C ALA A 390 4.97 -8.67 20.19
N SER A 391 3.70 -8.70 20.63
CA SER A 391 2.61 -9.45 20.02
C SER A 391 2.14 -8.78 18.73
N ASN A 392 1.72 -9.58 17.74
CA ASN A 392 1.08 -9.06 16.54
C ASN A 392 -0.40 -8.68 16.78
N THR A 393 -1.00 -9.07 17.91
CA THR A 393 -2.39 -8.71 18.25
C THR A 393 -2.55 -7.22 18.49
N ILE A 394 -1.45 -6.48 18.76
CA ILE A 394 -1.47 -5.03 18.99
C ILE A 394 -2.17 -4.30 17.84
N PHE A 395 -2.00 -4.75 16.60
CA PHE A 395 -2.57 -4.10 15.42
C PHE A 395 -4.09 -4.31 15.26
N LEU A 396 -4.70 -5.16 16.09
CA LEU A 396 -6.15 -5.38 16.13
C LEU A 396 -6.82 -4.62 17.29
N GLU A 397 -6.02 -4.04 18.17
CA GLU A 397 -6.46 -3.38 19.39
C GLU A 397 -6.33 -1.87 19.25
N LYS A 398 -7.20 -1.12 19.94
CA LYS A 398 -7.08 0.33 20.04
C LYS A 398 -6.09 0.69 21.14
N HIS A 399 -5.12 1.51 20.83
CA HIS A 399 -4.10 2.02 21.75
C HIS A 399 -4.26 3.51 21.96
N ARG A 400 -3.83 3.97 23.14
CA ARG A 400 -3.68 5.39 23.46
C ARG A 400 -2.23 5.80 23.24
N ALA A 401 -2.00 7.07 22.97
CA ALA A 401 -0.66 7.64 23.04
C ALA A 401 -0.18 7.69 24.50
N ARG A 402 1.14 7.59 24.68
CA ARG A 402 1.81 7.82 25.96
C ARG A 402 1.64 9.27 26.40
N SER A 403 1.72 9.54 27.70
CA SER A 403 1.66 10.90 28.27
C SER A 403 2.68 11.85 27.66
N GLU A 404 3.86 11.34 27.31
CA GLU A 404 4.96 12.13 26.72
C GLU A 404 4.74 12.40 25.23
N CYS A 405 3.88 11.62 24.56
CA CYS A 405 3.60 11.81 23.14
C CYS A 405 2.44 12.79 22.92
N THR A 406 2.72 14.07 23.15
CA THR A 406 1.82 15.17 22.76
C THR A 406 1.96 15.54 21.28
N HIS A 407 3.14 15.27 20.71
CA HIS A 407 3.55 15.64 19.36
C HIS A 407 4.20 14.41 18.68
N PRO A 408 3.42 13.57 17.97
CA PRO A 408 3.94 12.37 17.30
C PRO A 408 5.06 12.65 16.30
N ASP A 409 5.10 13.83 15.69
CA ASP A 409 6.18 14.26 14.80
C ASP A 409 7.54 14.36 15.50
N ARG A 410 7.57 14.44 16.83
CA ARG A 410 8.80 14.43 17.63
C ARG A 410 9.26 13.03 18.03
N PHE A 411 8.57 11.98 17.60
CA PHE A 411 8.95 10.58 17.84
C PHE A 411 9.47 9.95 16.55
N ILE A 412 10.49 9.09 16.66
CA ILE A 412 10.85 8.19 15.55
C ILE A 412 9.75 7.17 15.31
N PHE A 413 9.24 6.57 16.39
CA PHE A 413 8.39 5.38 16.33
C PHE A 413 6.94 5.69 16.70
N TRP A 414 6.01 5.28 15.84
CA TRP A 414 4.59 5.35 16.13
C TRP A 414 4.14 4.23 17.06
N ASP A 415 4.45 2.99 16.65
CA ASP A 415 4.26 1.77 17.43
C ASP A 415 5.60 1.12 17.77
N ALA A 416 5.60 -0.09 18.33
CA ALA A 416 6.84 -0.75 18.75
C ALA A 416 7.80 -1.11 17.59
N LEU A 417 7.36 -1.03 16.33
CA LEU A 417 8.10 -1.43 15.15
C LEU A 417 8.20 -0.32 14.10
N HIS A 418 7.09 0.38 13.82
CA HIS A 418 6.97 1.25 12.67
C HIS A 418 7.24 2.72 12.99
N PRO A 419 7.79 3.47 12.01
CA PRO A 419 8.07 4.88 12.19
C PRO A 419 6.81 5.75 12.15
N THR A 420 6.93 6.96 12.70
CA THR A 420 5.92 8.02 12.53
C THR A 420 5.92 8.56 11.10
N SER A 421 4.85 9.25 10.72
CA SER A 421 4.71 9.87 9.41
C SER A 421 5.77 10.95 9.19
N HIS A 422 6.21 11.64 10.25
CA HIS A 422 7.34 12.57 10.18
C HIS A 422 8.65 11.86 9.80
N THR A 423 8.94 10.72 10.41
CA THR A 423 10.11 9.91 10.05
C THR A 423 10.01 9.38 8.60
N HIS A 424 8.80 8.99 8.16
CA HIS A 424 8.55 8.67 6.75
C HIS A 424 8.79 9.86 5.82
N LYS A 425 8.41 11.07 6.22
CA LYS A 425 8.68 12.29 5.45
C LYS A 425 10.17 12.58 5.33
N VAL A 426 10.93 12.45 6.41
CA VAL A 426 12.39 12.61 6.38
C VAL A 426 13.02 11.62 5.39
N LEU A 427 12.57 10.37 5.38
CA LEU A 427 13.02 9.37 4.41
C LEU A 427 12.70 9.80 2.97
N ALA A 428 11.48 10.21 2.71
CA ALA A 428 11.05 10.64 1.37
C ALA A 428 11.81 11.87 0.86
N ASP A 429 12.05 12.86 1.71
CA ASP A 429 12.78 14.08 1.38
C ASP A 429 14.24 13.76 1.05
N ALA A 430 14.88 12.87 1.83
CA ALA A 430 16.24 12.41 1.55
C ALA A 430 16.35 11.60 0.25
N ILE A 431 15.37 10.73 -0.03
CA ILE A 431 15.30 10.00 -1.29
C ILE A 431 15.10 10.97 -2.46
N THR A 432 14.25 11.98 -2.31
CA THR A 432 14.01 12.98 -3.36
C THR A 432 15.31 13.72 -3.71
N GLN A 433 16.08 14.12 -2.69
CA GLN A 433 17.39 14.73 -2.89
C GLN A 433 18.36 13.75 -3.59
N PHE A 434 18.40 12.49 -3.16
CA PHE A 434 19.23 11.45 -3.77
C PHE A 434 18.91 11.23 -5.26
N LEU A 435 17.62 11.14 -5.63
CA LEU A 435 17.19 10.97 -7.02
C LEU A 435 17.55 12.18 -7.89
N ASN A 436 17.47 13.40 -7.33
CA ASN A 436 17.82 14.62 -8.05
C ASN A 436 19.32 14.80 -8.26
N LEU A 437 20.16 14.34 -7.31
CA LEU A 437 21.62 14.38 -7.42
C LEU A 437 22.18 13.35 -8.42
N ALA A 438 21.35 12.39 -8.83
CA ALA A 438 21.74 11.31 -9.73
C ALA A 438 21.23 11.48 -11.18
N ARG A 439 20.57 12.61 -11.47
CA ARG A 439 20.31 13.12 -12.82
C ARG A 439 21.42 14.08 -13.21
#